data_AF-X6LB19-F1
#
_entry.id   AF-X6LB19-F1
#
_cell.length_a   1.000
_cell.length_b   1.000
_cell.length_c   1.000
_cell.angle_alpha   90.00
_cell.angle_beta   90.00
_cell.angle_gamma   90.00
#
_symmetry.space_group_name_H-M   'P 1'
#
loop_
_entity.id
_entity.type
_entity.pdbx_description
1 polymer ?
#
loop_
_entity_poly.entity_id
_entity_poly.type
_entity_poly.pdbx_seq_one_letter_code
_entity_poly.pdbx_strand_id
1 'polypeptide(L)'
;MLHICVCAVEMFVTFLSKAENKKPSEAPPSTAPVPTISNRPAVPAREKRPLDPRQYRTWDSEDVYYWMSEEENGKWQDWASVLFLNQITGEMLDDLNGQDLVQLGIETLGARKKLLQMIKALQVFLQKKKKYFFFCE
;
A
#
# COMPACT_ATOMS: atom_id res chain seq x y z
N MET A 1 -35.93 9.69 11.66
CA MET A 1 -34.54 9.35 12.04
C MET A 1 -34.14 8.12 11.25
N LEU A 2 -33.60 8.31 10.04
CA LEU A 2 -33.18 7.21 9.17
C LEU A 2 -31.71 6.89 9.44
N HIS A 3 -31.48 5.78 10.13
CA HIS A 3 -30.18 5.15 10.31
C HIS A 3 -29.90 4.31 9.05
N ILE A 4 -29.16 4.88 8.09
CA ILE A 4 -28.71 4.13 6.91
C ILE A 4 -27.43 3.40 7.30
N CYS A 5 -27.57 2.11 7.61
CA CYS A 5 -26.48 1.16 7.71
C CYS A 5 -25.76 1.05 6.36
N VAL A 6 -24.52 1.54 6.30
CA VAL A 6 -23.62 1.35 5.16
C VAL A 6 -22.84 0.04 5.39
N CYS A 7 -23.52 -1.10 5.22
CA CYS A 7 -22.89 -2.44 5.26
C CYS A 7 -23.02 -3.18 3.92
N ALA A 8 -22.98 -2.47 2.79
CA ALA A 8 -23.16 -3.08 1.48
C ALA A 8 -22.12 -2.54 0.48
N VAL A 9 -20.88 -2.98 0.62
CA VAL A 9 -19.89 -2.96 -0.49
C VAL A 9 -19.10 -4.26 -0.46
N GLU A 10 -19.81 -5.38 -0.43
CA GLU A 10 -19.29 -6.70 -0.74
C GLU A 10 -20.24 -7.27 -1.81
N MET A 11 -19.69 -7.91 -2.84
CA MET A 11 -20.36 -8.36 -4.07
C MET A 11 -20.48 -7.28 -5.16
N PHE A 12 -19.41 -7.06 -5.92
CA PHE A 12 -19.48 -7.17 -7.38
C PHE A 12 -18.08 -7.18 -7.99
N VAL A 13 -17.96 -7.83 -9.16
CA VAL A 13 -16.78 -7.95 -10.01
C VAL A 13 -15.84 -9.13 -9.71
N THR A 14 -16.39 -10.34 -9.83
CA THR A 14 -15.63 -11.52 -10.32
C THR A 14 -16.20 -11.91 -11.68
N PHE A 15 -15.76 -11.24 -12.75
CA PHE A 15 -16.03 -11.71 -14.11
C PHE A 15 -14.91 -11.28 -15.09
N LEU A 16 -14.30 -12.31 -15.72
CA LEU A 16 -13.39 -12.32 -16.89
C LEU A 16 -11.97 -11.74 -16.65
N SER A 17 -10.88 -12.47 -16.87
CA SER A 17 -10.54 -13.14 -18.12
C SER A 17 -9.67 -14.41 -17.98
N LYS A 18 -9.72 -15.20 -19.05
CA LYS A 18 -9.29 -16.57 -19.26
C LYS A 18 -8.11 -16.62 -20.24
N ALA A 19 -7.40 -17.76 -20.23
CA ALA A 19 -6.53 -18.34 -21.26
C ALA A 19 -5.10 -17.76 -21.39
N GLU A 20 -4.03 -18.51 -21.05
CA GLU A 20 -3.37 -19.64 -21.75
C GLU A 20 -2.28 -19.17 -22.74
N ASN A 21 -1.00 -19.51 -22.50
CA ASN A 21 -0.22 -20.37 -23.42
C ASN A 21 1.24 -20.66 -22.98
N LYS A 22 1.56 -21.97 -23.03
CA LYS A 22 2.77 -22.63 -23.58
C LYS A 22 4.20 -22.31 -23.07
N LYS A 23 4.71 -23.31 -22.32
CA LYS A 23 6.06 -23.94 -22.40
C LYS A 23 6.38 -24.34 -23.88
N PRO A 24 7.64 -24.40 -24.43
CA PRO A 24 8.83 -25.04 -23.84
C PRO A 24 10.25 -24.54 -24.26
N SER A 25 11.26 -25.24 -23.71
CA SER A 25 12.56 -25.60 -24.32
C SER A 25 13.80 -24.68 -24.20
N GLU A 26 14.76 -25.23 -23.45
CA GLU A 26 16.14 -25.56 -23.84
C GLU A 26 17.19 -24.44 -24.06
N ALA A 27 18.30 -24.60 -23.31
CA ALA A 27 19.46 -23.72 -23.21
C ALA A 27 20.42 -23.85 -24.42
N PRO A 28 21.43 -22.96 -24.49
CA PRO A 28 22.79 -23.48 -24.36
C PRO A 28 23.67 -22.71 -23.35
N PRO A 29 24.79 -23.32 -22.89
CA PRO A 29 25.73 -22.74 -21.95
C PRO A 29 26.68 -21.78 -22.67
N SER A 30 26.74 -20.51 -22.23
CA SER A 30 27.76 -19.57 -22.71
C SER A 30 28.46 -18.90 -21.54
N THR A 31 29.70 -19.34 -21.38
CA THR A 31 30.72 -18.91 -20.44
C THR A 31 31.18 -17.50 -20.81
N ALA A 32 30.64 -16.49 -20.13
CA ALA A 32 31.27 -15.19 -20.03
C ALA A 32 31.08 -14.66 -18.60
N PRO A 33 32.16 -14.40 -17.84
CA PRO A 33 32.05 -13.72 -16.55
C PRO A 33 31.75 -12.26 -16.81
N VAL A 34 30.47 -11.94 -16.95
CA VAL A 34 29.99 -10.55 -16.87
C VAL A 34 30.18 -10.12 -15.41
N PRO A 35 30.86 -9.01 -15.12
CA PRO A 35 30.80 -8.40 -13.79
C PRO A 35 29.35 -7.93 -13.60
N THR A 36 28.56 -8.81 -12.99
CA THR A 36 27.20 -8.58 -12.55
C THR A 36 27.26 -7.54 -11.45
N ILE A 37 27.36 -6.26 -11.82
CA ILE A 37 26.98 -5.14 -10.97
C ILE A 37 25.45 -5.18 -10.93
N SER A 38 24.94 -6.17 -10.18
CA SER A 38 23.56 -6.25 -9.79
C SER A 38 23.34 -5.15 -8.75
N ASN A 39 23.20 -3.90 -9.24
CA ASN A 39 22.53 -2.81 -8.53
C ASN A 39 21.02 -3.09 -8.46
N ARG A 40 20.64 -4.33 -8.19
CA ARG A 40 19.28 -4.65 -7.78
C ARG A 40 19.21 -4.07 -6.37
N PRO A 41 18.39 -3.04 -6.10
CA PRO A 41 18.20 -2.57 -4.74
C PRO A 41 17.84 -3.80 -3.92
N ALA A 42 18.77 -4.20 -3.05
CA ALA A 42 18.60 -5.36 -2.20
C ALA A 42 17.32 -5.07 -1.42
N VAL A 43 16.27 -5.84 -1.70
CA VAL A 43 15.03 -5.73 -0.95
C VAL A 43 15.45 -5.95 0.50
N PRO A 44 15.37 -4.93 1.38
CA PRO A 44 15.88 -5.04 2.73
C PRO A 44 15.11 -6.19 3.37
N ALA A 45 15.84 -7.17 3.89
CA ALA A 45 15.27 -8.25 4.68
C ALA A 45 14.81 -7.67 6.02
N ARG A 46 13.76 -6.83 5.98
CA ARG A 46 13.18 -6.24 7.17
C ARG A 46 12.51 -7.37 7.93
N GLU A 47 12.99 -7.63 9.15
CA GLU A 47 12.29 -8.48 10.10
C GLU A 47 10.84 -7.99 10.18
N LYS A 48 9.88 -8.90 10.00
CA LYS A 48 8.44 -8.63 10.01
C LYS A 48 8.02 -8.12 11.39
N ARG A 49 8.30 -6.85 11.66
CA ARG A 49 7.84 -6.17 12.87
C ARG A 49 6.35 -5.93 12.69
N PRO A 50 5.51 -6.32 13.65
CA PRO A 50 4.10 -5.97 13.59
C PRO A 50 3.95 -4.44 13.59
N LEU A 51 3.38 -3.91 12.52
CA LEU A 51 3.14 -2.48 12.37
C LEU A 51 1.91 -2.09 13.17
N ASP A 52 2.07 -1.20 14.16
CA ASP A 52 0.92 -0.63 14.87
C ASP A 52 0.37 0.56 14.07
N PRO A 53 -0.88 0.50 13.55
CA PRO A 53 -1.52 1.61 12.84
C PRO A 53 -1.60 2.89 13.68
N ARG A 54 -1.48 2.78 15.00
CA ARG A 54 -1.50 3.92 15.94
C ARG A 54 -0.19 4.71 15.96
N GLN A 55 0.86 4.19 15.35
CA GLN A 55 2.15 4.87 15.26
C GLN A 55 2.51 5.16 13.79
N TYR A 56 1.49 5.28 12.92
CA TYR A 56 1.75 5.46 11.49
C TYR A 56 2.62 6.68 11.18
N ARG A 57 2.61 7.72 12.01
CA ARG A 57 3.47 8.91 11.83
C ARG A 57 4.96 8.61 11.95
N THR A 58 5.35 7.59 12.71
CA THR A 58 6.76 7.19 12.84
C THR A 58 7.13 6.09 11.86
N TRP A 59 6.27 5.78 10.89
CA TRP A 59 6.56 4.77 9.88
C TRP A 59 7.55 5.28 8.85
N ASP A 60 8.53 4.44 8.55
CA ASP A 60 9.42 4.64 7.42
C ASP A 60 8.68 4.36 6.11
N SER A 61 9.25 4.79 4.99
CA SER A 61 8.73 4.46 3.66
C SER A 61 8.58 2.96 3.41
N GLU A 62 9.46 2.15 3.99
CA GLU A 62 9.37 0.69 3.96
C GLU A 62 8.15 0.17 4.75
N ASP A 63 7.87 0.72 5.93
CA ASP A 63 6.71 0.30 6.72
C ASP A 63 5.41 0.64 6.00
N VAL A 64 5.34 1.82 5.38
CA VAL A 64 4.21 2.23 4.54
C VAL A 64 4.02 1.27 3.38
N TYR A 65 5.11 0.86 2.72
CA TYR A 65 5.09 -0.14 1.67
C TYR A 65 4.52 -1.48 2.17
N TYR A 66 5.03 -1.99 3.29
CA TYR A 66 4.57 -3.26 3.85
C TYR A 66 3.10 -3.21 4.24
N TRP A 67 2.69 -2.18 4.98
CA TRP A 67 1.29 -1.97 5.37
C TRP A 67 0.35 -2.01 4.16
N MET A 68 0.72 -1.29 3.09
CA MET A 68 -0.10 -1.21 1.89
C MET A 68 -0.06 -2.50 1.06
N SER A 69 1.03 -3.25 1.12
CA SER A 69 1.16 -4.57 0.47
C SER A 69 0.36 -5.68 1.17
N GLU A 70 0.13 -5.58 2.47
CA GLU A 70 -0.72 -6.54 3.20
C GLU A 70 -2.21 -6.25 3.02
N GLU A 71 -2.56 -5.01 2.67
CA GLU A 71 -3.93 -4.59 2.40
C GLU A 71 -4.49 -5.16 1.08
N GLU A 72 -5.76 -5.57 1.12
CA GLU A 72 -6.47 -6.32 0.06
C GLU A 72 -5.61 -7.40 -0.65
N ASN A 73 -4.84 -8.18 0.12
CA ASN A 73 -4.13 -9.35 -0.37
C ASN A 73 -3.11 -9.04 -1.49
N GLY A 74 -2.40 -7.90 -1.38
CA GLY A 74 -1.34 -7.51 -2.32
C GLY A 74 -1.82 -6.77 -3.57
N LYS A 75 -3.12 -6.50 -3.70
CA LYS A 75 -3.67 -5.76 -4.84
C LYS A 75 -3.10 -4.34 -4.99
N TRP A 76 -2.62 -3.76 -3.90
CA TRP A 76 -2.08 -2.40 -3.84
C TRP A 76 -0.56 -2.37 -3.94
N GLN A 77 0.11 -3.49 -4.20
CA GLN A 77 1.56 -3.59 -4.19
C GLN A 77 2.26 -2.72 -5.25
N ASP A 78 1.66 -2.57 -6.43
CA ASP A 78 2.19 -1.69 -7.48
C ASP A 78 2.23 -0.23 -7.01
N TRP A 79 1.15 0.22 -6.37
CA TRP A 79 1.08 1.57 -5.81
C TRP A 79 1.92 1.75 -4.56
N ALA A 80 2.03 0.72 -3.72
CA ALA A 80 2.95 0.70 -2.60
C ALA A 80 4.40 0.91 -3.08
N SER A 81 4.78 0.26 -4.18
CA SER A 81 6.11 0.42 -4.79
C SER A 81 6.34 1.86 -5.26
N VAL A 82 5.33 2.50 -5.84
CA VAL A 82 5.40 3.91 -6.24
C VAL A 82 5.62 4.83 -5.04
N LEU A 83 4.88 4.62 -3.95
CA LEU A 83 5.06 5.40 -2.71
C LEU A 83 6.44 5.18 -2.11
N PHE A 84 6.94 3.94 -2.15
CA PHE A 84 8.27 3.58 -1.67
C PHE A 84 9.38 4.27 -2.50
N LEU A 85 9.25 4.25 -3.84
CA LEU A 85 10.20 4.92 -4.74
C LEU A 85 10.26 6.43 -4.49
N ASN A 86 9.15 7.04 -4.09
CA ASN A 86 9.08 8.46 -3.72
C ASN A 86 9.41 8.71 -2.24
N GLN A 87 9.82 7.68 -1.50
CA GLN A 87 10.18 7.74 -0.07
C GLN A 87 9.11 8.40 0.80
N ILE A 88 7.84 8.12 0.52
CA ILE A 88 6.72 8.65 1.31
C ILE A 88 6.74 8.02 2.70
N THR A 89 7.01 8.84 3.71
CA THR A 89 6.99 8.43 5.12
C THR A 89 5.60 8.56 5.73
N GLY A 90 5.47 8.02 6.94
CA GLY A 90 4.28 8.11 7.77
C GLY A 90 3.73 9.52 8.00
N GLU A 91 4.61 10.52 8.16
CA GLU A 91 4.20 11.91 8.32
C GLU A 91 3.64 12.49 7.03
N MET A 92 4.28 12.19 5.90
CA MET A 92 3.86 12.65 4.57
C MET A 92 2.50 12.08 4.14
N LEU A 93 2.10 10.92 4.69
CA LEU A 93 0.76 10.37 4.46
C LEU A 93 -0.36 11.33 4.91
N ASP A 94 -0.13 12.14 5.95
CA ASP A 94 -1.13 13.10 6.46
C ASP A 94 -1.32 14.27 5.48
N ASP A 95 -0.24 14.66 4.78
CA ASP A 95 -0.20 15.79 3.84
C ASP A 95 -0.58 15.41 2.40
N LEU A 96 -0.63 14.11 2.09
CA LEU A 96 -0.92 13.61 0.74
C LEU A 96 -2.34 13.96 0.28
N ASN A 97 -2.43 14.70 -0.82
CA ASN A 97 -3.68 15.03 -1.48
C ASN A 97 -3.90 14.26 -2.79
N GLY A 98 -5.13 14.31 -3.28
CA GLY A 98 -5.50 13.66 -4.54
C GLY A 98 -4.73 14.17 -5.77
N GLN A 99 -4.15 15.38 -5.71
CA GLN A 99 -3.28 15.93 -6.76
C GLN A 99 -1.87 15.33 -6.69
N ASP A 100 -1.31 15.18 -5.49
CA ASP A 100 0.01 14.58 -5.28
C ASP A 100 0.02 13.13 -5.75
N LEU A 101 -1.06 12.39 -5.49
CA LEU A 101 -1.22 11.03 -6.00
C LEU A 101 -1.22 10.95 -7.53
N VAL A 102 -1.73 11.97 -8.23
CA VAL A 102 -1.65 12.03 -9.71
C VAL A 102 -0.21 12.26 -10.14
N GLN A 103 0.51 13.17 -9.48
CA GLN A 103 1.92 13.43 -9.79
C GLN A 103 2.81 12.21 -9.54
N LEU A 104 2.46 11.39 -8.56
CA LEU A 104 3.12 10.11 -8.28
C LEU A 104 2.80 9.02 -9.34
N GLY A 105 1.86 9.25 -10.25
CA GLY A 105 1.47 8.31 -11.31
C GLY A 105 0.23 7.47 -10.99
N ILE A 106 -0.49 7.76 -9.90
CA ILE A 106 -1.76 7.11 -9.56
C ILE A 106 -2.91 7.90 -10.21
N GLU A 107 -3.08 7.72 -11.51
CA GLU A 107 -4.09 8.46 -12.29
C GLU A 107 -5.52 7.95 -12.03
N THR A 108 -5.67 6.68 -11.67
CA THR A 108 -6.96 6.02 -11.46
C THR A 108 -7.74 6.66 -10.30
N LEU A 109 -8.90 7.25 -10.60
CA LEU A 109 -9.78 7.90 -9.61
C LEU A 109 -10.15 6.98 -8.44
N GLY A 110 -10.47 5.72 -8.73
CA GLY A 110 -10.82 4.71 -7.72
C GLY A 110 -9.67 4.44 -6.75
N ALA A 111 -8.45 4.32 -7.27
CA ALA A 111 -7.25 4.08 -6.48
C ALA A 111 -6.96 5.26 -5.55
N ARG A 112 -6.99 6.49 -6.09
CA ARG A 112 -6.80 7.72 -5.31
C ARG A 112 -7.79 7.83 -4.16
N LYS A 113 -9.08 7.58 -4.45
CA LYS A 113 -10.14 7.68 -3.43
C LYS A 113 -9.96 6.61 -2.35
N LYS A 114 -9.63 5.38 -2.72
CA LYS A 114 -9.42 4.29 -1.76
C LYS A 114 -8.17 4.54 -0.90
N LEU A 115 -7.05 4.98 -1.49
CA LEU A 115 -5.83 5.30 -0.76
C LEU A 115 -6.08 6.41 0.28
N LEU A 116 -6.75 7.50 -0.12
CA LEU A 116 -7.15 8.56 0.80
C LEU A 116 -8.10 8.07 1.89
N GLN A 117 -8.99 7.10 1.60
CA GLN A 117 -9.84 6.48 2.61
C GLN A 117 -9.02 5.66 3.62
N MET A 118 -8.00 4.93 3.18
CA MET A 118 -7.13 4.15 4.07
C MET A 118 -6.31 5.07 4.99
N ILE A 119 -5.73 6.14 4.43
CA ILE A 119 -5.02 7.17 5.21
C ILE A 119 -5.96 7.80 6.25
N LYS A 120 -7.18 8.16 5.86
CA LYS A 120 -8.19 8.68 6.79
C LYS A 120 -8.57 7.66 7.87
N ALA A 121 -8.62 6.37 7.54
CA ALA A 121 -8.87 5.33 8.53
C ALA A 121 -7.77 5.35 9.60
N LEU A 122 -6.49 5.42 9.20
CA LEU A 122 -5.35 5.54 10.13
C LEU A 122 -5.48 6.78 11.04
N GLN A 123 -5.85 7.94 10.48
CA GLN A 123 -6.06 9.18 11.25
C GLN A 123 -7.20 9.02 12.29
N VAL A 124 -8.31 8.40 11.92
CA VAL A 124 -9.45 8.18 12.82
C VAL A 124 -9.08 7.25 13.97
N PHE A 125 -8.23 6.25 13.74
CA PHE A 125 -7.70 5.38 14.80
C PHE A 125 -6.93 6.16 15.88
N LEU A 126 -6.20 7.21 15.51
CA LEU A 126 -5.52 8.09 16.47
C LEU A 126 -6.50 8.92 17.30
N GLN A 127 -7.55 9.45 16.69
CA GLN A 127 -8.47 10.37 17.37
C GLN A 127 -9.35 9.72 18.43
N LYS A 128 -9.62 8.41 18.32
CA LYS A 128 -10.45 7.69 19.31
C LYS A 128 -9.88 7.74 20.73
N LYS A 129 -8.56 7.93 20.94
CA LYS A 129 -7.99 8.05 22.30
C LYS A 129 -8.26 9.38 22.99
N LYS A 130 -8.38 10.49 22.27
CA LYS A 130 -8.59 11.81 22.90
C LYS A 130 -9.99 11.96 23.48
N LYS A 131 -10.96 11.17 22.99
CA LYS A 131 -12.37 11.28 23.39
C LYS A 131 -12.75 10.47 24.64
N TYR A 132 -11.90 9.54 25.09
CA TYR A 132 -12.09 8.79 26.34
C TYR A 132 -11.27 9.33 27.52
N PHE A 133 -10.58 10.47 27.34
CA PHE A 133 -9.79 11.11 28.41
C PHE A 133 -10.48 12.35 29.02
N PHE A 134 -11.75 12.59 28.70
CA PHE A 134 -12.50 13.79 29.10
C PHE A 134 -13.86 13.49 29.76
N PHE A 135 -13.95 12.40 30.54
CA PHE A 135 -15.13 12.14 31.38
C PHE A 135 -14.72 11.49 32.70
N CYS A 136 -14.11 12.30 33.57
CA CYS A 136 -14.06 12.05 35.01
C CYS A 136 -13.75 13.40 35.69
N GLU A 137 -14.79 14.22 35.85
CA GLU A 137 -14.84 15.27 36.87
C GLU A 137 -16.25 15.27 37.46
#